data_AF-A0A7C3D9Z6-F1
#
_entry.id   AF-A0A7C3D9Z6-F1
#
_cell.length_a   1.000
_cell.length_b   1.000
_cell.length_c   1.000
_cell.angle_alpha   90.00
_cell.angle_beta   90.00
_cell.angle_gamma   90.00
#
_symmetry.space_group_name_H-M   'P 1'
#
loop_
_entity.id
_entity.type
_entity.pdbx_description
1 polymer ?
#
loop_
_entity_poly.entity_id
_entity_poly.type
_entity_poly.pdbx_seq_one_letter_code
_entity_poly.pdbx_strand_id
1 'polypeptide(L)'
;MNLIKTGKLIGLGLALSGTPYLATMAESQPEDIQQLLVQGHYWVGQGHPDLAIDAWEKVLLTDPLNKEAQNALRELKSFHPSLIDRKKLALARKLARQHKYTDALQMYKMAFSGATPNSFYAAEYYETLSGTRGGWKKAVEALKQLTLKYPSNRHYRLVYGRVLTYHDATRLDGLKILEGLATNESVKPETRKKATAAWRNALLWLS
;
A
#
# COMPACT_ATOMS: atom_id res chain seq x y z
N MET A 1 39.41 -4.48 -28.96
CA MET A 1 39.62 -3.14 -29.54
C MET A 1 38.25 -2.57 -29.87
N ASN A 2 37.76 -1.62 -29.06
CA ASN A 2 36.91 -0.44 -29.34
C ASN A 2 35.77 -0.52 -30.41
N LEU A 3 34.58 0.07 -30.29
CA LEU A 3 33.93 1.01 -29.36
C LEU A 3 32.45 1.18 -29.81
N ILE A 4 31.54 1.41 -28.85
CA ILE A 4 30.34 2.30 -28.86
C ILE A 4 29.06 1.94 -29.67
N LYS A 5 28.02 1.63 -28.87
CA LYS A 5 26.59 2.05 -28.84
C LYS A 5 25.96 2.77 -30.05
N THR A 6 24.69 2.42 -30.34
CA THR A 6 23.56 3.39 -30.45
C THR A 6 22.22 2.63 -30.49
N GLY A 7 21.38 2.85 -29.47
CA GLY A 7 19.99 2.38 -29.43
C GLY A 7 19.08 3.35 -30.19
N LYS A 8 18.20 2.79 -31.03
CA LYS A 8 17.21 3.55 -31.81
C LYS A 8 16.10 4.07 -30.89
N LEU A 9 15.93 5.40 -30.91
CA LEU A 9 14.71 6.10 -30.53
C LEU A 9 13.64 5.87 -31.60
N ILE A 10 12.42 5.51 -31.19
CA ILE A 10 11.23 5.66 -32.03
C ILE A 10 10.49 6.87 -31.48
N GLY A 11 10.62 7.99 -32.19
CA GLY A 11 9.67 9.09 -32.12
C GLY A 11 8.66 8.93 -33.25
N LEU A 12 7.38 9.18 -32.96
CA LEU A 12 6.43 9.64 -33.96
C LEU A 12 5.78 10.91 -33.42
N GLY A 13 6.15 12.03 -34.02
CA GLY A 13 5.46 13.29 -33.85
C GLY A 13 4.36 13.44 -34.90
N LEU A 14 3.37 14.26 -34.59
CA LEU A 14 2.59 14.98 -35.59
C LEU A 14 2.33 16.39 -35.04
N ALA A 15 2.84 17.36 -35.79
CA ALA A 15 2.93 18.77 -35.45
C ALA A 15 1.70 19.55 -35.92
N LEU A 16 1.32 20.56 -35.14
CA LEU A 16 0.61 21.74 -35.62
C LEU A 16 1.32 22.98 -35.04
N SER A 17 1.50 23.97 -35.91
CA SER A 17 2.39 25.13 -35.84
C SER A 17 2.09 26.16 -34.74
N GLY A 18 3.12 26.65 -34.06
CA GLY A 18 3.06 27.88 -33.24
C GLY A 18 4.38 28.17 -32.49
N THR A 19 5.02 29.29 -32.84
CA THR A 19 6.04 30.12 -32.12
C THR A 19 7.25 29.45 -31.42
N PRO A 20 8.47 30.05 -31.51
CA PRO A 20 9.64 29.53 -30.81
C PRO A 20 9.56 29.94 -29.34
N TYR A 21 8.86 29.17 -28.52
CA TYR A 21 9.19 29.14 -27.12
C TYR A 21 10.48 28.33 -27.02
N LEU A 22 11.55 28.96 -26.53
CA LEU A 22 12.73 28.25 -26.06
C LEU A 22 12.22 27.06 -25.25
N ALA A 23 12.45 25.85 -25.75
CA ALA A 23 12.29 24.65 -24.97
C ALA A 23 13.35 24.78 -23.88
N THR A 24 12.98 25.39 -22.76
CA THR A 24 13.51 25.00 -21.47
C THR A 24 13.43 23.49 -21.50
N MET A 25 14.60 22.85 -21.59
CA MET A 25 14.79 21.48 -21.17
C MET A 25 13.99 21.38 -19.88
N ALA A 26 12.86 20.68 -19.94
CA ALA A 26 12.10 20.37 -18.75
C ALA A 26 13.03 19.46 -17.96
N GLU A 27 13.88 20.09 -17.15
CA GLU A 27 14.61 19.51 -16.07
C GLU A 27 13.52 18.88 -15.22
N SER A 28 13.34 17.58 -15.44
CA SER A 28 12.39 16.75 -14.71
C SER A 28 12.62 17.07 -13.25
N GLN A 29 11.66 17.76 -12.63
CA GLN A 29 11.75 18.05 -11.19
C GLN A 29 12.14 16.74 -10.50
N PRO A 30 13.08 16.76 -9.55
CA PRO A 30 13.39 15.54 -8.81
C PRO A 30 12.07 15.00 -8.28
N GLU A 31 11.65 13.83 -8.77
CA GLU A 31 10.41 13.21 -8.34
C GLU A 31 10.48 13.15 -6.81
N ASP A 32 9.55 13.82 -6.12
CA ASP A 32 9.56 13.88 -4.65
C ASP A 32 9.65 12.45 -4.11
N ILE A 33 10.65 12.20 -3.26
CA ILE A 33 10.90 10.87 -2.66
C ILE A 33 9.61 10.33 -2.04
N GLN A 34 8.84 11.20 -1.38
CA GLN A 34 7.56 10.82 -0.77
C GLN A 34 6.53 10.37 -1.82
N GLN A 35 6.49 11.03 -2.98
CA GLN A 35 5.61 10.66 -4.07
C GLN A 35 6.03 9.32 -4.68
N LEU A 36 7.32 9.08 -4.90
CA LEU A 36 7.83 7.81 -5.40
C LEU A 36 7.52 6.63 -4.46
N LEU A 37 7.71 6.83 -3.16
CA LEU A 37 7.36 5.83 -2.14
C LEU A 37 5.86 5.48 -2.21
N VAL A 38 4.99 6.48 -2.30
CA VAL A 38 3.54 6.30 -2.45
C VAL A 38 3.20 5.60 -3.76
N GLN A 39 3.87 5.93 -4.87
CA GLN A 39 3.68 5.25 -6.15
C GLN A 39 4.05 3.77 -6.07
N GLY A 40 5.18 3.43 -5.45
CA GLY A 40 5.57 2.04 -5.31
C GLY A 40 4.54 1.20 -4.55
N HIS A 41 4.06 1.69 -3.41
CA HIS A 41 2.98 1.01 -2.66
C HIS A 41 1.66 0.93 -3.45
N TYR A 42 1.38 1.93 -4.28
CA TYR A 42 0.22 1.91 -5.15
C TYR A 42 0.32 0.80 -6.20
N TRP A 43 1.45 0.70 -6.92
CA TRP A 43 1.67 -0.30 -7.96
C TRP A 43 1.64 -1.73 -7.41
N VAL A 44 2.18 -1.92 -6.21
CA VAL A 44 2.01 -3.14 -5.42
C VAL A 44 0.53 -3.51 -5.26
N GLY A 45 -0.30 -2.57 -4.83
CA GLY A 45 -1.73 -2.81 -4.64
C GLY A 45 -2.49 -3.09 -5.95
N GLN A 46 -1.97 -2.63 -7.09
CA GLN A 46 -2.52 -2.89 -8.42
C GLN A 46 -2.01 -4.21 -9.03
N GLY A 47 -1.07 -4.91 -8.39
CA GLY A 47 -0.48 -6.14 -8.93
C GLY A 47 0.58 -5.90 -10.01
N HIS A 48 1.18 -4.71 -10.05
CA HIS A 48 2.31 -4.34 -10.91
C HIS A 48 3.60 -4.21 -10.08
N PRO A 49 4.19 -5.33 -9.64
CA PRO A 49 5.40 -5.30 -8.82
C PRO A 49 6.62 -4.73 -9.55
N ASP A 50 6.67 -4.87 -10.87
CA ASP A 50 7.67 -4.26 -11.76
C ASP A 50 7.70 -2.74 -11.61
N LEU A 51 6.55 -2.08 -11.77
CA LEU A 51 6.43 -0.63 -11.60
C LEU A 51 6.73 -0.16 -10.16
N ALA A 52 6.45 -1.03 -9.18
CA ALA A 52 6.81 -0.75 -7.79
C ALA A 52 8.33 -0.80 -7.56
N ILE A 53 9.01 -1.78 -8.16
CA ILE A 53 10.47 -1.90 -8.09
C ILE A 53 11.11 -0.64 -8.67
N ASP A 54 10.70 -0.23 -9.88
CA ASP A 54 11.24 0.95 -10.54
C ASP A 54 11.10 2.21 -9.66
N ALA A 55 9.92 2.41 -9.06
CA ALA A 55 9.67 3.55 -8.19
C ALA A 55 10.57 3.56 -6.94
N TRP A 56 10.73 2.41 -6.27
CA TRP A 56 11.58 2.32 -5.08
C TRP A 56 13.08 2.32 -5.41
N GLU A 57 13.49 1.82 -6.57
CA GLU A 57 14.89 1.92 -7.02
C GLU A 57 15.26 3.38 -7.31
N LYS A 58 14.36 4.16 -7.91
CA LYS A 58 14.54 5.62 -8.04
C LYS A 58 14.68 6.32 -6.69
N VAL A 59 13.89 5.94 -5.67
CA VAL A 59 14.07 6.46 -4.31
C VAL A 59 15.50 6.22 -3.83
N LEU A 60 16.02 5.00 -4.01
CA LEU A 60 17.37 4.65 -3.55
C LEU A 60 18.50 5.28 -4.39
N LEU A 61 18.22 5.75 -5.61
CA LEU A 61 19.16 6.57 -6.38
C LEU A 61 19.32 7.97 -5.76
N THR A 62 18.26 8.51 -5.14
CA THR A 62 18.27 9.85 -4.52
C THR A 62 18.60 9.80 -3.03
N ASP A 63 18.04 8.84 -2.29
CA ASP A 63 18.27 8.59 -0.86
C ASP A 63 18.60 7.09 -0.65
N PRO A 64 19.88 6.71 -0.76
CA PRO A 64 20.32 5.33 -0.58
C PRO A 64 20.02 4.75 0.81
N LEU A 65 19.80 5.60 1.83
CA LEU A 65 19.55 5.20 3.22
C LEU A 65 18.06 5.10 3.55
N ASN A 66 17.18 5.27 2.56
CA ASN A 66 15.74 5.18 2.74
C ASN A 66 15.30 3.76 3.18
N LYS A 67 15.10 3.57 4.48
CA LYS A 67 14.74 2.27 5.06
C LYS A 67 13.43 1.71 4.50
N GLU A 68 12.45 2.57 4.20
CA GLU A 68 11.17 2.13 3.65
C GLU A 68 11.34 1.48 2.28
N ALA A 69 12.01 2.18 1.35
CA ALA A 69 12.30 1.65 0.01
C ALA A 69 13.17 0.39 0.07
N GLN A 70 14.23 0.36 0.90
CA GLN A 70 15.06 -0.84 1.09
C GLN A 70 14.24 -2.03 1.59
N ASN A 71 13.38 -1.82 2.58
CA ASN A 71 12.54 -2.88 3.15
C ASN A 71 11.53 -3.40 2.11
N ALA A 72 10.90 -2.50 1.37
CA ALA A 72 9.89 -2.83 0.37
C ALA A 72 10.49 -3.62 -0.80
N LEU A 73 11.66 -3.20 -1.31
CA LEU A 73 12.40 -3.93 -2.35
C LEU A 73 12.89 -5.29 -1.87
N ARG A 74 13.45 -5.39 -0.66
CA ARG A 74 13.91 -6.67 -0.10
C ARG A 74 12.76 -7.67 -0.03
N GLU A 75 11.61 -7.23 0.49
CA GLU A 75 10.43 -8.06 0.62
C GLU A 75 9.88 -8.50 -0.74
N LEU A 76 9.77 -7.56 -1.68
CA LEU A 76 9.24 -7.85 -3.01
C LEU A 76 10.17 -8.78 -3.82
N LYS A 77 11.50 -8.62 -3.71
CA LYS A 77 12.48 -9.51 -4.36
C LYS A 77 12.50 -10.91 -3.74
N SER A 78 12.20 -11.03 -2.45
CA SER A 78 12.05 -12.33 -1.75
C SER A 78 10.70 -13.01 -2.00
N PHE A 79 9.75 -12.29 -2.61
CA PHE A 79 8.40 -12.77 -2.78
C PHE A 79 8.24 -13.57 -4.06
N HIS A 80 7.69 -14.77 -3.93
CA HIS A 80 7.36 -15.63 -5.06
C HIS A 80 5.83 -15.79 -5.17
N PRO A 81 5.16 -15.03 -6.06
CA PRO A 81 3.70 -15.08 -6.20
C PRO A 81 3.13 -16.47 -6.52
N SER A 82 3.93 -17.35 -7.11
CA SER A 82 3.56 -18.74 -7.40
C SER A 82 3.36 -19.60 -6.16
N LEU A 83 3.90 -19.19 -5.00
CA LEU A 83 3.72 -19.89 -3.73
C LEU A 83 2.37 -19.61 -3.07
N ILE A 84 1.60 -18.66 -3.61
CA ILE A 84 0.26 -18.33 -3.09
C ILE A 84 -0.79 -19.19 -3.79
N ASP A 85 -1.57 -19.92 -3.00
CA ASP A 85 -2.79 -20.54 -3.50
C ASP A 85 -3.87 -19.47 -3.70
N ARG A 86 -3.99 -19.01 -4.95
CA ARG A 86 -4.95 -17.98 -5.37
C ARG A 86 -6.41 -18.38 -5.12
N LYS A 87 -6.75 -19.67 -5.22
CA LYS A 87 -8.12 -20.15 -4.97
C LYS A 87 -8.46 -20.02 -3.49
N LYS A 88 -7.56 -20.43 -2.61
CA LYS A 88 -7.72 -20.27 -1.16
C LYS A 88 -7.74 -18.80 -0.75
N LEU A 89 -6.90 -17.96 -1.33
CA LEU A 89 -6.91 -16.51 -1.08
C LEU A 89 -8.26 -15.88 -1.47
N ALA A 90 -8.81 -16.24 -2.63
CA ALA A 90 -10.11 -15.75 -3.07
C ALA A 90 -11.24 -16.22 -2.14
N LEU A 91 -11.19 -17.47 -1.67
CA LEU A 91 -12.14 -17.99 -0.69
C LEU A 91 -12.03 -17.27 0.66
N ALA A 92 -10.81 -17.01 1.13
CA ALA A 92 -10.56 -16.24 2.36
C ALA A 92 -11.23 -14.85 2.30
N ARG A 93 -11.00 -14.12 1.21
CA ARG A 93 -11.64 -12.81 0.96
C ARG A 93 -13.15 -12.90 0.91
N LYS A 94 -13.70 -13.96 0.29
CA LYS A 94 -15.15 -14.19 0.26
C LYS A 94 -15.71 -14.38 1.66
N LEU A 95 -15.07 -15.21 2.49
CA LEU A 95 -15.49 -15.48 3.87
C LEU A 95 -15.36 -14.23 4.76
N ALA A 96 -14.28 -13.46 4.61
CA ALA A 96 -14.08 -12.22 5.36
C ALA A 96 -15.19 -11.20 5.09
N ARG A 97 -15.63 -11.05 3.82
CA ARG A 97 -16.78 -10.21 3.45
C ARG A 97 -18.12 -10.69 4.03
N GLN A 98 -18.22 -11.98 4.39
CA GLN A 98 -19.39 -12.56 5.04
C GLN A 98 -19.28 -12.54 6.57
N HIS A 99 -18.30 -11.81 7.12
CA HIS A 99 -18.02 -11.76 8.56
C HIS A 99 -17.64 -13.12 9.19
N LYS A 100 -17.30 -14.12 8.38
CA LYS A 100 -16.84 -15.45 8.82
C LYS A 100 -15.32 -15.42 9.08
N TYR A 101 -14.91 -14.62 10.06
CA TYR A 101 -13.50 -14.27 10.27
C TYR A 101 -12.59 -15.46 10.61
N THR A 102 -13.07 -16.40 11.42
CA THR A 102 -12.28 -17.59 11.79
C THR A 102 -11.99 -18.47 10.56
N ASP A 103 -13.01 -18.75 9.75
CA ASP A 103 -12.87 -19.55 8.52
C ASP A 103 -12.01 -18.81 7.49
N ALA A 104 -12.22 -17.50 7.35
CA ALA A 104 -11.40 -16.66 6.48
C ALA A 104 -9.92 -16.71 6.86
N LEU A 105 -9.62 -16.63 8.16
CA LEU A 105 -8.25 -16.70 8.67
C LEU A 105 -7.60 -18.07 8.39
N GLN A 106 -8.36 -19.16 8.50
CA GLN A 106 -7.88 -20.49 8.13
C GLN A 106 -7.54 -20.55 6.62
N MET A 107 -8.41 -20.01 5.77
CA MET A 107 -8.15 -19.96 4.33
C MET A 107 -6.96 -19.08 3.96
N TYR A 108 -6.79 -17.92 4.62
CA TYR A 108 -5.59 -17.11 4.44
C TYR A 108 -4.32 -17.88 4.82
N LYS A 109 -4.30 -18.54 5.98
CA LYS A 109 -3.15 -19.36 6.40
C LYS A 109 -2.82 -20.43 5.37
N MET A 110 -3.82 -21.15 4.87
CA MET A 110 -3.60 -22.16 3.83
C MET A 110 -3.15 -21.54 2.49
N ALA A 111 -3.61 -20.32 2.15
CA ALA A 111 -3.18 -19.62 0.95
C ALA A 111 -1.70 -19.24 0.98
N PHE A 112 -1.15 -18.98 2.16
CA PHE A 112 0.25 -18.61 2.38
C PHE A 112 1.08 -19.77 2.96
N SER A 113 0.63 -21.03 2.82
CA SER A 113 1.35 -22.22 3.32
C SER A 113 1.72 -22.14 4.81
N GLY A 114 0.88 -21.50 5.62
CA GLY A 114 1.09 -21.30 7.07
C GLY A 114 2.00 -20.13 7.43
N ALA A 115 2.67 -19.50 6.45
CA ALA A 115 3.50 -18.32 6.67
C ALA A 115 2.64 -17.08 6.96
N THR A 116 3.21 -16.13 7.70
CA THR A 116 2.61 -14.79 7.81
C THR A 116 2.62 -14.13 6.43
N PRO A 117 1.48 -13.57 5.98
CA PRO A 117 1.46 -12.85 4.72
C PRO A 117 2.48 -11.72 4.72
N ASN A 118 3.14 -11.55 3.58
CA ASN A 118 4.00 -10.40 3.33
C ASN A 118 3.16 -9.10 3.35
N SER A 119 3.84 -7.97 3.30
CA SER A 119 3.26 -6.63 3.37
C SER A 119 2.12 -6.40 2.35
N PHE A 120 2.17 -7.02 1.17
CA PHE A 120 1.13 -6.96 0.15
C PHE A 120 -0.24 -7.42 0.66
N TYR A 121 -0.27 -8.48 1.47
CA TYR A 121 -1.50 -9.10 1.98
C TYR A 121 -1.69 -8.92 3.49
N ALA A 122 -0.69 -8.37 4.17
CA ALA A 122 -0.69 -8.24 5.62
C ALA A 122 -1.86 -7.40 6.14
N ALA A 123 -2.23 -6.32 5.45
CA ALA A 123 -3.33 -5.47 5.87
C ALA A 123 -4.67 -6.22 5.92
N GLU A 124 -5.04 -6.91 4.83
CA GLU A 124 -6.29 -7.67 4.76
C GLU A 124 -6.29 -8.87 5.72
N TYR A 125 -5.14 -9.51 5.91
CA TYR A 125 -4.98 -10.60 6.87
C TYR A 125 -5.19 -10.12 8.31
N TYR A 126 -4.52 -9.04 8.72
CA TYR A 126 -4.63 -8.52 10.08
C TYR A 126 -5.99 -7.86 10.34
N GLU A 127 -6.59 -7.23 9.33
CA GLU A 127 -7.98 -6.78 9.43
C GLU A 127 -8.92 -7.96 9.70
N THR A 128 -8.76 -9.06 8.97
CA THR A 128 -9.54 -10.29 9.19
C THR A 128 -9.27 -10.90 10.58
N LEU A 129 -8.01 -10.97 11.00
CA LEU A 129 -7.61 -11.43 12.32
C LEU A 129 -8.27 -10.60 13.42
N SER A 130 -8.40 -9.29 13.23
CA SER A 130 -9.00 -8.41 14.22
C SER A 130 -10.47 -8.72 14.52
N GLY A 131 -11.19 -9.27 13.54
CA GLY A 131 -12.58 -9.71 13.70
C GLY A 131 -12.74 -11.08 14.37
N THR A 132 -11.65 -11.80 14.65
CA THR A 132 -11.70 -13.10 15.35
C THR A 132 -11.69 -12.93 16.86
N ARG A 133 -12.27 -13.91 17.58
CA ARG A 133 -12.22 -13.94 19.06
C ARG A 133 -10.77 -14.00 19.54
N GLY A 134 -10.33 -12.95 20.22
CA GLY A 134 -8.97 -12.83 20.77
C GLY A 134 -7.88 -12.44 19.76
N GLY A 135 -8.22 -12.21 18.49
CA GLY A 135 -7.24 -11.81 17.46
C GLY A 135 -6.92 -10.31 17.43
N TRP A 136 -7.79 -9.48 18.00
CA TRP A 136 -7.68 -8.02 17.94
C TRP A 136 -6.34 -7.46 18.41
N LYS A 137 -5.85 -7.83 19.60
CA LYS A 137 -4.59 -7.30 20.15
C LYS A 137 -3.40 -7.60 19.23
N LYS A 138 -3.34 -8.80 18.66
CA LYS A 138 -2.28 -9.20 17.73
C LYS A 138 -2.38 -8.44 16.40
N ALA A 139 -3.60 -8.25 15.89
CA ALA A 139 -3.83 -7.48 14.67
C ALA A 139 -3.44 -6.01 14.82
N VAL A 140 -3.84 -5.36 15.92
CA VAL A 140 -3.50 -3.98 16.24
C VAL A 140 -1.99 -3.79 16.31
N GLU A 141 -1.28 -4.66 17.05
CA GLU A 141 0.17 -4.57 17.17
C GLU A 141 0.84 -4.72 15.81
N ALA A 142 0.47 -5.73 15.03
CA ALA A 142 1.06 -5.95 13.71
C ALA A 142 0.78 -4.80 12.73
N LEU A 143 -0.44 -4.27 12.73
CA LEU A 143 -0.81 -3.11 11.90
C LEU A 143 -0.05 -1.85 12.31
N LYS A 144 0.12 -1.61 13.61
CA LYS A 144 0.96 -0.52 14.13
C LYS A 144 2.38 -0.65 13.61
N GLN A 145 3.01 -1.82 13.72
CA GLN A 145 4.35 -2.06 13.20
C GLN A 145 4.45 -1.82 11.68
N LEU A 146 3.44 -2.22 10.91
CA LEU A 146 3.38 -1.94 9.47
C LEU A 146 3.35 -0.44 9.17
N THR A 147 2.59 0.36 9.95
CA THR A 147 2.55 1.82 9.76
C THR A 147 3.86 2.52 10.10
N LEU A 148 4.67 1.93 10.99
CA LEU A 148 6.01 2.43 11.33
C LEU A 148 7.05 2.01 10.29
N LYS A 149 6.93 0.79 9.76
CA LYS A 149 7.86 0.24 8.76
C LYS A 149 7.66 0.84 7.37
N TYR A 150 6.40 1.14 7.01
CA TYR A 150 6.03 1.70 5.70
C TYR A 150 5.17 2.97 5.87
N PRO A 151 5.75 4.07 6.38
CA PRO A 151 5.00 5.29 6.71
C PRO A 151 4.32 5.95 5.50
N SER A 152 4.86 5.78 4.29
CA SER A 152 4.23 6.28 3.06
C SER A 152 3.01 5.45 2.62
N ASN A 153 2.90 4.19 3.07
CA ASN A 153 1.77 3.32 2.74
C ASN A 153 0.49 3.76 3.50
N ARG A 154 -0.33 4.56 2.83
CA ARG A 154 -1.59 5.07 3.39
C ARG A 154 -2.63 3.98 3.66
N HIS A 155 -2.54 2.84 2.96
CA HIS A 155 -3.46 1.73 3.17
C HIS A 155 -3.29 1.10 4.56
N TYR A 156 -2.06 0.94 5.06
CA TYR A 156 -1.85 0.45 6.43
C TYR A 156 -2.41 1.39 7.48
N ARG A 157 -2.22 2.71 7.33
CA ARG A 157 -2.80 3.68 8.26
C ARG A 157 -4.33 3.64 8.26
N LEU A 158 -4.94 3.50 7.08
CA LEU A 158 -6.38 3.37 6.93
C LEU A 158 -6.91 2.12 7.66
N VAL A 159 -6.29 0.96 7.43
CA VAL A 159 -6.71 -0.30 8.05
C VAL A 159 -6.45 -0.29 9.55
N TYR A 160 -5.31 0.24 10.00
CA TYR A 160 -5.01 0.42 11.42
C TYR A 160 -6.05 1.29 12.12
N GLY A 161 -6.35 2.46 11.56
CA GLY A 161 -7.39 3.35 12.09
C GLY A 161 -8.74 2.67 12.19
N ARG A 162 -9.17 1.92 11.17
CA ARG A 162 -10.41 1.14 11.19
C ARG A 162 -10.43 0.07 12.28
N VAL A 163 -9.34 -0.69 12.45
CA VAL A 163 -9.29 -1.75 13.47
C VAL A 163 -9.33 -1.19 14.89
N LEU A 164 -8.79 0.01 15.12
CA LEU A 164 -8.90 0.70 16.39
C LEU A 164 -10.34 1.14 16.71
N THR A 165 -11.19 1.41 15.71
CA THR A 165 -12.57 1.85 15.97
C THR A 165 -13.51 0.74 16.44
N TYR A 166 -13.12 -0.53 16.26
CA TYR A 166 -13.92 -1.68 16.67
C TYR A 166 -14.00 -1.87 18.19
N HIS A 167 -13.14 -1.22 18.97
CA HIS A 167 -13.13 -1.29 20.43
C HIS A 167 -13.28 0.10 21.05
N ASP A 168 -14.15 0.24 22.06
CA ASP A 168 -14.45 1.51 22.74
C ASP A 168 -13.18 2.22 23.21
N ALA A 169 -12.30 1.47 23.90
CA ALA A 169 -11.08 2.00 24.51
C ALA A 169 -10.09 2.63 23.51
N THR A 170 -10.13 2.23 22.24
CA THR A 170 -9.24 2.74 21.18
C THR A 170 -9.96 3.52 20.10
N ARG A 171 -11.29 3.67 20.20
CA ARG A 171 -12.10 4.24 19.12
C ARG A 171 -11.73 5.67 18.78
N LEU A 172 -11.44 6.47 19.80
CA LEU A 172 -11.02 7.85 19.62
C LEU A 172 -9.69 7.97 18.88
N ASP A 173 -8.72 7.09 19.16
CA ASP A 173 -7.45 7.06 18.44
C ASP A 173 -7.64 6.65 16.98
N GLY A 174 -8.51 5.67 16.73
CA GLY A 174 -8.91 5.28 15.39
C GLY A 174 -9.55 6.42 14.61
N LEU A 175 -10.48 7.16 15.24
CA LEU A 175 -11.14 8.32 14.64
C LEU A 175 -10.15 9.41 14.25
N LYS A 176 -9.19 9.76 15.12
CA LYS A 176 -8.14 10.76 14.81
C LYS A 176 -7.32 10.37 13.58
N ILE A 177 -6.94 9.09 13.47
CA ILE A 177 -6.18 8.59 12.33
C ILE A 177 -7.01 8.68 11.04
N LEU A 178 -8.28 8.29 11.09
CA LEU A 178 -9.16 8.30 9.92
C LEU A 178 -9.51 9.72 9.47
N GLU A 179 -9.71 10.64 10.42
CA GLU A 179 -9.91 12.06 10.14
C GLU A 179 -8.69 12.65 9.41
N GLY A 180 -7.48 12.45 9.96
CA GLY A 180 -6.25 12.95 9.34
C GLY A 180 -6.01 12.39 7.93
N LEU A 181 -6.43 11.16 7.65
CA LEU A 181 -6.41 10.62 6.29
C LEU A 181 -7.49 11.22 5.39
N ALA A 182 -8.68 11.51 5.92
CA ALA A 182 -9.80 12.06 5.16
C ALA A 182 -9.58 13.51 4.74
N THR A 183 -8.91 14.31 5.58
CA THR A 183 -8.70 15.76 5.35
C THR A 183 -7.40 16.10 4.64
N ASN A 184 -6.42 15.19 4.58
CA ASN A 184 -5.14 15.44 3.94
C ASN A 184 -5.23 15.35 2.41
N GLU A 185 -5.14 16.49 1.72
CA GLU A 185 -5.26 16.59 0.26
C GLU A 185 -4.18 15.85 -0.53
N SER A 186 -3.00 15.61 0.05
CA SER A 186 -1.95 14.80 -0.56
C SER A 186 -2.30 13.30 -0.59
N VAL A 187 -3.35 12.88 0.12
CA VAL A 187 -3.87 11.50 0.06
C VAL A 187 -4.82 11.36 -1.13
N LYS A 188 -4.64 10.28 -1.90
CA LYS A 188 -5.46 9.98 -3.07
C LYS A 188 -6.98 9.98 -2.74
N PRO A 189 -7.84 10.53 -3.62
CA PRO A 189 -9.29 10.66 -3.37
C PRO A 189 -9.98 9.36 -2.93
N GLU A 190 -9.59 8.21 -3.48
CA GLU A 190 -10.18 6.91 -3.15
C GLU A 190 -9.88 6.50 -1.70
N THR A 191 -8.66 6.80 -1.24
CA THR A 191 -8.25 6.52 0.14
C THR A 191 -8.94 7.48 1.10
N ARG A 192 -9.05 8.76 0.75
CA ARG A 192 -9.83 9.75 1.51
C ARG A 192 -11.29 9.33 1.65
N LYS A 193 -11.94 8.93 0.56
CA LYS A 193 -13.33 8.45 0.57
C LYS A 193 -13.53 7.26 1.51
N LYS A 194 -12.62 6.29 1.49
CA LYS A 194 -12.64 5.14 2.42
C LYS A 194 -12.44 5.58 3.87
N ALA A 195 -11.52 6.52 4.12
CA ALA A 195 -11.27 7.07 5.45
C ALA A 195 -12.50 7.83 5.99
N THR A 196 -13.12 8.70 5.18
CA THR A 196 -14.35 9.42 5.53
C THR A 196 -15.49 8.46 5.88
N ALA A 197 -15.69 7.41 5.07
CA ALA A 197 -16.73 6.42 5.34
C ALA A 197 -16.50 5.69 6.67
N ALA A 198 -15.26 5.25 6.92
CA ALA A 198 -14.88 4.60 8.17
C ALA A 198 -15.02 5.53 9.39
N TRP A 199 -14.60 6.79 9.25
CA TRP A 199 -14.70 7.81 10.29
C TRP A 199 -16.17 8.06 10.67
N ARG A 200 -17.03 8.34 9.68
CA ARG A 200 -18.47 8.55 9.91
C ARG A 200 -19.13 7.37 10.61
N ASN A 201 -18.85 6.14 10.15
CA ASN A 201 -19.42 4.95 10.77
C ASN A 201 -18.99 4.80 12.22
N ALA A 202 -17.74 5.12 12.54
CA ALA A 202 -17.24 5.02 13.91
C ALA A 202 -17.79 6.10 14.84
N LEU A 203 -18.18 7.29 14.33
CA LEU A 203 -18.86 8.31 15.13
C LEU A 203 -20.25 7.86 15.59
N LEU A 204 -20.95 7.06 14.78
CA LEU A 204 -22.25 6.48 15.15
C LEU A 204 -22.15 5.50 16.33
N TRP A 205 -20.95 5.07 16.70
CA TRP A 205 -20.71 4.22 17.85
C TRP A 205 -20.30 5.03 19.11
N LEU A 206 -20.29 6.35 19.03
CA LEU A 206 -20.06 7.24 20.18
C LEU A 206 -21.36 7.84 20.75
N SER A 207 -22.48 7.68 20.03
CA SER A 207 -23.81 8.15 20.43
C SER A 207 -24.48 7.24 21.44
#